data_AF-A0A0M9EMR7-F1
#
_entry.id   AF-A0A0M9EMR7-F1
#
_cell.length_a   1.000
_cell.length_b   1.000
_cell.length_c   1.000
_cell.angle_alpha   90.00
_cell.angle_beta   90.00
_cell.angle_gamma   90.00
#
_symmetry.space_group_name_H-M   'P 1'
#
loop_
_entity.id
_entity.type
_entity.pdbx_description
1 polymer ?
#
loop_
_entity_poly.entity_id
_entity_poly.type
_entity_poly.pdbx_seq_one_letter_code
_entity_poly.pdbx_strand_id
1 'polypeptide(L)'
;MLIRDSRKLLLFIVPVLFFIIVALKLYLDPVSVQEWVPSQLKKSSKNEEVLSDKDSTHASDSQPTPQVEAEPVHQDANPFGKGVIPQDISSTHNEIFSLSTKDKKFFEIEFKGFTALNPNIIPHPTLDNTWIVVAQWLQEGGNSLWFAEIVCNAAFKDDVLTCLTPPVTLPVTPTVGGGNCQDDLAYFQMSMGPHDGRVFYGPEKPYTTYGTNSFFTCLGQFVQDFRTLVSWSGDMANLSEFRVGTELQRPQPWRPMEKNFFLFWDSSGSMYTHYDIAPKRVFAQTNADGSAGPDLAPAATGDEQCLVKYLPKLTSDLESVHQTTNSLLITMCPRDEPM
;
A
#
# COMPACT_ATOMS: atom_id res chain seq x y z
N MET A 1 26.26 -0.74 -59.51
CA MET A 1 24.87 -0.56 -59.99
C MET A 1 24.20 0.46 -59.06
N LEU A 2 24.53 1.74 -59.24
CA LEU A 2 24.05 2.82 -58.38
C LEU A 2 22.78 3.42 -58.98
N ILE A 3 21.70 3.29 -58.23
CA ILE A 3 20.49 4.13 -58.16
C ILE A 3 20.00 4.65 -59.52
N ARG A 4 19.12 3.86 -60.14
CA ARG A 4 18.47 4.18 -61.43
C ARG A 4 17.24 5.09 -61.30
N ASP A 5 16.95 5.58 -60.09
CA ASP A 5 15.73 6.35 -59.81
C ASP A 5 15.99 7.40 -58.72
N SER A 6 16.50 8.57 -59.13
CA SER A 6 16.86 9.70 -58.26
C SER A 6 15.67 10.22 -57.43
N ARG A 7 14.43 9.95 -57.88
CA ARG A 7 13.21 10.33 -57.16
C ARG A 7 12.99 9.51 -55.90
N LYS A 8 13.36 8.23 -55.89
CA LYS A 8 13.27 7.38 -54.70
C LYS A 8 14.35 7.70 -53.68
N LEU A 9 15.53 8.15 -54.13
CA LEU A 9 16.59 8.58 -53.24
C LEU A 9 16.20 9.85 -52.46
N LEU A 10 15.53 10.80 -53.12
CA LEU A 10 14.98 12.00 -52.46
C LEU A 10 13.96 11.66 -51.37
N LEU A 11 13.11 10.66 -51.59
CA LEU A 11 12.11 10.23 -50.60
C LEU A 11 12.74 9.67 -49.31
N PHE A 12 13.96 9.13 -49.35
CA PHE A 12 14.64 8.62 -48.16
C PHE A 12 15.63 9.61 -47.56
N ILE A 13 16.32 10.40 -48.39
CA ILE A 13 17.34 11.34 -47.89
C ILE A 13 16.69 12.55 -47.22
N VAL A 14 15.57 13.05 -47.73
CA VAL A 14 14.93 14.27 -47.18
C VAL A 14 14.40 14.06 -45.76
N PRO A 15 13.68 12.99 -45.42
CA PRO A 15 13.24 12.74 -44.04
C PRO A 15 14.42 12.52 -43.10
N VAL A 16 15.44 11.78 -43.53
CA VAL A 16 16.61 11.49 -42.69
C VAL A 16 17.40 12.77 -42.39
N LEU A 17 17.64 13.63 -43.39
CA LEU A 17 18.27 14.94 -43.16
C LEU A 17 17.41 15.83 -42.28
N PHE A 18 16.09 15.81 -42.45
CA PHE A 18 15.18 16.56 -41.58
C PHE A 18 15.29 16.12 -40.12
N PHE A 19 15.26 14.81 -39.85
CA PHE A 19 15.41 14.28 -38.49
C PHE A 19 16.78 14.60 -37.89
N ILE A 20 17.86 14.53 -38.67
CA ILE A 20 19.21 14.90 -38.20
C ILE A 20 19.28 16.38 -37.87
N ILE A 21 18.72 17.26 -38.70
CA ILE A 21 18.70 18.71 -38.45
C ILE A 21 17.89 19.05 -37.20
N VAL A 22 16.72 18.41 -37.00
CA VAL A 22 15.89 18.59 -35.81
C VAL A 22 16.62 18.10 -34.56
N ALA A 23 17.25 16.92 -34.61
CA ALA A 23 18.03 16.41 -33.49
C ALA A 23 19.23 17.29 -33.14
N LEU A 24 19.96 17.81 -34.14
CA LEU A 24 21.06 18.75 -33.92
C LEU A 24 20.58 20.09 -33.34
N LYS A 25 19.43 20.59 -33.80
CA LYS A 25 18.81 21.81 -33.25
C LYS A 25 18.41 21.62 -31.78
N LEU A 26 17.83 20.48 -31.42
CA LEU A 26 17.47 20.15 -30.04
C LEU A 26 18.69 19.95 -29.14
N TYR A 27 19.78 19.40 -29.69
CA TYR A 27 21.03 19.17 -28.95
C TYR A 27 21.83 20.46 -28.72
N LEU A 28 21.86 21.36 -29.71
CA LEU A 28 22.67 22.58 -29.65
C LEU A 28 21.97 23.76 -28.96
N ASP A 29 20.64 23.76 -28.87
CA ASP A 29 19.89 24.89 -28.29
C ASP A 29 18.62 24.45 -27.53
N PRO A 30 18.79 23.78 -26.36
CA PRO A 30 17.69 23.21 -25.59
C PRO A 30 16.73 24.26 -25.01
N VAL A 31 17.11 25.54 -25.01
CA VAL A 31 16.33 26.65 -24.44
C VAL A 31 15.18 27.06 -25.38
N SER A 32 15.33 26.90 -26.70
CA SER A 32 14.30 27.30 -27.68
C SER A 32 13.06 26.41 -27.71
N VAL A 33 13.10 25.24 -27.08
CA VAL A 33 11.97 24.28 -27.05
C VAL A 33 10.86 24.73 -26.09
N GLN A 34 11.18 25.60 -25.13
CA GLN A 34 10.21 26.08 -24.14
C GLN A 34 9.20 27.11 -24.71
N GLU A 35 9.46 27.65 -25.91
CA GLU A 35 8.54 28.56 -26.61
C GLU A 35 7.55 27.84 -27.55
N TRP A 36 7.78 26.56 -27.88
CA TRP A 36 6.90 25.78 -28.76
C TRP A 36 5.77 25.04 -28.03
N VAL A 37 5.70 25.19 -26.71
CA VAL A 37 4.59 24.65 -25.90
C VAL A 37 3.39 25.60 -25.99
N PRO A 38 2.19 25.12 -26.39
CA PRO A 38 0.98 25.95 -26.40
C PRO A 38 0.72 26.58 -25.03
N SER A 39 0.29 27.84 -25.00
CA SER A 39 0.09 28.63 -23.78
C SER A 39 -0.87 28.00 -22.74
N GLN A 40 -1.64 26.98 -23.12
CA GLN A 40 -2.54 26.22 -22.26
C GLN A 40 -1.81 25.22 -21.32
N LEU A 41 -0.51 24.97 -21.52
CA LEU A 41 0.33 24.12 -20.64
C LEU A 41 1.32 24.91 -19.77
N LYS A 42 1.35 26.25 -19.86
CA LYS A 42 2.09 27.09 -18.92
C LYS A 42 1.29 27.24 -17.62
N LYS A 43 1.45 26.28 -16.72
CA LYS A 43 0.94 26.38 -15.35
C LYS A 43 1.61 27.57 -14.66
N SER A 44 0.78 28.48 -14.15
CA SER A 44 1.17 29.65 -13.36
C SER A 44 2.09 29.26 -12.20
N SER A 45 3.39 29.51 -12.32
CA SER A 45 4.27 29.64 -11.17
C SER A 45 4.19 31.08 -10.66
N LYS A 46 3.47 31.26 -9.56
CA LYS A 46 3.56 32.43 -8.68
C LYS A 46 3.63 31.92 -7.26
N ASN A 47 4.86 31.73 -6.78
CA ASN A 47 5.39 32.33 -5.54
C ASN A 47 6.71 31.63 -5.17
N GLU A 48 7.81 32.13 -5.71
CA GLU A 48 9.10 32.13 -5.01
C GLU A 48 9.59 33.57 -5.01
N GLU A 49 9.56 34.20 -3.85
CA GLU A 49 10.28 35.44 -3.62
C GLU A 49 11.73 35.10 -3.20
N VAL A 50 12.62 35.76 -3.93
CA VAL A 50 14.08 35.70 -3.92
C VAL A 50 14.67 36.39 -2.69
N LEU A 51 15.83 35.94 -2.21
CA LEU A 51 17.06 36.75 -1.98
C LEU A 51 18.16 35.84 -1.39
N SER A 52 19.17 35.38 -2.14
CA SER A 52 20.40 36.10 -2.56
C SER A 52 21.35 36.42 -1.40
N ASP A 53 22.34 35.55 -1.19
CA ASP A 53 23.58 35.87 -0.49
C ASP A 53 24.43 36.88 -1.28
N LYS A 54 24.88 37.93 -0.60
CA LYS A 54 26.05 38.72 -1.00
C LYS A 54 26.84 39.16 0.22
N ASP A 55 28.08 38.73 0.21
CA ASP A 55 29.19 39.00 1.13
C ASP A 55 29.69 40.46 1.02
N SER A 56 29.97 41.13 2.15
CA SER A 56 31.13 42.05 2.35
C SER A 56 31.21 42.71 3.75
N THR A 57 32.32 42.40 4.43
CA THR A 57 33.15 43.16 5.40
C THR A 57 32.82 44.63 5.75
N HIS A 58 32.76 44.98 7.05
CA HIS A 58 33.78 45.79 7.78
C HIS A 58 33.39 46.18 9.25
N ALA A 59 34.33 45.91 10.17
CA ALA A 59 34.81 46.67 11.35
C ALA A 59 33.87 47.25 12.46
N SER A 60 34.00 46.65 13.65
CA SER A 60 34.27 47.21 15.00
C SER A 60 33.56 48.48 15.50
N ASP A 61 32.80 48.36 16.60
CA ASP A 61 33.01 49.16 17.83
C ASP A 61 32.32 48.56 19.08
N SER A 62 32.80 48.93 20.26
CA SER A 62 32.74 48.16 21.52
C SER A 62 31.76 48.71 22.58
N GLN A 63 31.17 47.77 23.36
CA GLN A 63 30.68 47.82 24.77
C GLN A 63 29.39 48.58 25.18
N PRO A 64 28.72 48.24 26.32
CA PRO A 64 28.96 47.14 27.28
C PRO A 64 27.73 46.26 27.62
N THR A 65 28.05 45.12 28.23
CA THR A 65 27.19 44.06 28.78
C THR A 65 26.26 44.53 29.92
N PRO A 66 25.01 44.04 29.98
CA PRO A 66 24.33 43.75 31.24
C PRO A 66 24.39 42.25 31.52
N GLN A 67 24.94 41.87 32.67
CA GLN A 67 24.88 40.53 33.21
C GLN A 67 23.42 40.17 33.51
N VAL A 68 22.91 39.11 32.90
CA VAL A 68 21.68 38.44 33.34
C VAL A 68 22.00 36.96 33.52
N GLU A 69 22.03 36.60 34.80
CA GLU A 69 21.78 35.31 35.44
C GLU A 69 21.45 34.12 34.51
N ALA A 70 22.23 33.05 34.65
CA ALA A 70 22.01 31.80 33.93
C ALA A 70 20.78 31.06 34.51
N GLU A 71 19.68 31.03 33.75
CA GLU A 71 18.62 30.05 33.94
C GLU A 71 19.00 28.70 33.30
N PRO A 72 18.61 27.56 33.92
CA PRO A 72 19.05 26.25 33.49
C PRO A 72 18.40 25.86 32.15
N VAL A 73 19.20 25.20 31.32
CA VAL A 73 18.79 24.59 30.05
C VAL A 73 17.64 23.60 30.29
N HIS A 74 16.40 24.04 30.02
CA HIS A 74 15.29 23.11 29.82
C HIS A 74 15.44 22.48 28.45
N GLN A 75 15.89 21.22 28.43
CA GLN A 75 15.77 20.33 27.29
C GLN A 75 14.29 19.99 27.07
N ASP A 76 13.55 20.82 26.35
CA ASP A 76 12.28 20.40 25.77
C ASP A 76 12.55 19.65 24.46
N ALA A 77 12.88 18.36 24.61
CA ALA A 77 12.89 17.40 23.54
C ALA A 77 11.74 16.40 23.76
N ASN A 78 10.54 16.76 23.31
CA ASN A 78 9.59 15.74 22.85
C ASN A 78 8.62 16.35 21.81
N PRO A 79 8.70 15.96 20.52
CA PRO A 79 7.76 16.40 19.49
C PRO A 79 6.35 15.80 19.66
N PHE A 80 6.18 14.87 20.60
CA PHE A 80 4.88 14.37 21.02
C PHE A 80 4.48 15.10 22.31
N GLY A 81 3.52 16.02 22.18
CA GLY A 81 3.00 16.81 23.31
C GLY A 81 2.64 15.93 24.51
N LYS A 82 2.74 16.49 25.72
CA LYS A 82 2.51 15.84 27.03
C LYS A 82 1.56 14.64 26.92
N GLY A 83 2.15 13.46 26.69
CA GLY A 83 1.41 12.22 26.57
C GLY A 83 0.64 12.00 27.87
N VAL A 84 -0.63 11.63 27.75
CA VAL A 84 -1.39 11.05 28.85
C VAL A 84 -0.51 9.96 29.46
N ILE A 85 -0.08 10.13 30.70
CA ILE A 85 0.61 9.07 31.44
C ILE A 85 -0.32 7.87 31.36
N PRO A 86 0.10 6.73 30.77
CA PRO A 86 -0.77 5.57 30.68
C PRO A 86 -1.19 5.21 32.10
N GLN A 87 -2.49 5.34 32.40
CA GLN A 87 -3.04 4.65 33.56
C GLN A 87 -2.65 3.18 33.43
N ASP A 88 -2.45 2.50 34.56
CA ASP A 88 -2.25 1.07 34.58
C ASP A 88 -3.51 0.36 34.04
N ILE A 89 -3.54 0.16 32.71
CA ILE A 89 -4.66 -0.43 31.99
C ILE A 89 -4.75 -1.94 32.21
N SER A 90 -3.73 -2.57 32.83
CA SER A 90 -3.71 -4.00 33.13
C SER A 90 -4.88 -4.43 34.03
N SER A 91 -5.41 -3.50 34.83
CA SER A 91 -6.59 -3.71 35.68
C SER A 91 -7.92 -3.83 34.90
N THR A 92 -7.95 -3.38 33.64
CA THR A 92 -9.16 -3.30 32.80
C THR A 92 -9.04 -4.04 31.47
N HIS A 93 -7.82 -4.41 31.06
CA HIS A 93 -7.52 -5.00 29.76
C HIS A 93 -6.57 -6.19 29.89
N ASN A 94 -6.72 -7.17 28.99
CA ASN A 94 -5.72 -8.22 28.83
C ASN A 94 -4.62 -7.73 27.89
N GLU A 95 -3.39 -7.65 28.37
CA GLU A 95 -2.25 -7.27 27.54
C GLU A 95 -1.74 -8.47 26.73
N ILE A 96 -1.58 -8.26 25.42
CA ILE A 96 -1.06 -9.26 24.48
C ILE A 96 0.29 -8.76 23.97
N PHE A 97 1.29 -9.63 24.07
CA PHE A 97 2.67 -9.30 23.72
C PHE A 97 3.15 -10.17 22.55
N SER A 98 3.95 -9.56 21.67
CA SER A 98 4.62 -10.33 20.61
C SER A 98 5.61 -11.31 21.21
N LEU A 99 5.63 -12.54 20.69
CA LEU A 99 6.65 -13.54 20.99
C LEU A 99 7.84 -13.47 20.02
N SER A 100 7.78 -12.57 19.03
CA SER A 100 8.78 -12.49 17.94
C SER A 100 10.14 -11.99 18.41
N THR A 101 10.20 -11.18 19.46
CA THR A 101 11.44 -10.69 20.07
C THR A 101 11.48 -10.96 21.57
N LYS A 102 12.69 -11.06 22.12
CA LYS A 102 12.90 -11.30 23.56
C LYS A 102 12.31 -10.20 24.44
N ASP A 103 12.34 -8.96 23.94
CA ASP A 103 11.84 -7.78 24.64
C ASP A 103 10.34 -7.53 24.45
N LYS A 104 9.67 -8.37 23.65
CA LYS A 104 8.24 -8.32 23.36
C LYS A 104 7.77 -7.05 22.63
N LYS A 105 8.68 -6.34 21.96
CA LYS A 105 8.39 -5.11 21.21
C LYS A 105 8.23 -5.36 19.71
N PHE A 106 7.91 -4.29 18.99
CA PHE A 106 7.99 -4.29 17.53
C PHE A 106 9.44 -4.50 17.08
N PHE A 107 9.61 -5.19 15.96
CA PHE A 107 10.90 -5.48 15.35
C PHE A 107 11.00 -4.86 13.96
N GLU A 108 12.24 -4.61 13.54
CA GLU A 108 12.54 -4.15 12.19
C GLU A 108 12.54 -5.31 11.20
N ILE A 109 12.17 -5.00 9.94
CA ILE A 109 12.25 -5.93 8.82
C ILE A 109 13.22 -5.35 7.79
N GLU A 110 14.31 -6.08 7.53
CA GLU A 110 15.37 -5.64 6.62
C GLU A 110 15.25 -6.31 5.25
N PHE A 111 14.93 -5.52 4.23
CA PHE A 111 14.74 -5.96 2.84
C PHE A 111 16.02 -5.91 1.98
N LYS A 112 17.22 -5.97 2.60
CA LYS A 112 18.52 -6.03 1.90
C LYS A 112 18.69 -5.04 0.74
N GLY A 113 18.51 -3.75 1.04
CA GLY A 113 18.71 -2.66 0.06
C GLY A 113 17.45 -2.22 -0.69
N PHE A 114 16.29 -2.71 -0.28
CA PHE A 114 14.99 -2.23 -0.77
C PHE A 114 14.27 -1.47 0.33
N THR A 115 13.55 -0.41 -0.05
CA THR A 115 12.60 0.26 0.85
C THR A 115 11.22 -0.31 0.60
N ALA A 116 10.51 -0.66 1.67
CA ALA A 116 9.19 -1.29 1.56
C ALA A 116 8.26 -0.77 2.65
N LEU A 117 6.96 -0.88 2.42
CA LEU A 117 5.91 -0.54 3.37
C LEU A 117 4.83 -1.62 3.40
N ASN A 118 4.00 -1.59 4.45
CA ASN A 118 2.91 -2.55 4.67
C ASN A 118 3.37 -4.02 4.59
N PRO A 119 4.36 -4.44 5.41
CA PRO A 119 4.85 -5.81 5.38
C PRO A 119 3.82 -6.81 5.93
N ASN A 120 3.81 -8.00 5.34
CA ASN A 120 3.01 -9.14 5.74
C ASN A 120 3.93 -10.36 5.85
N ILE A 121 3.67 -11.19 6.86
CA ILE A 121 4.58 -12.27 7.27
C ILE A 121 3.77 -13.54 7.45
N ILE A 122 4.16 -14.62 6.78
CA ILE A 122 3.66 -15.97 7.04
C ILE A 122 4.83 -16.92 7.34
N PRO A 123 4.66 -17.95 8.18
CA PRO A 123 5.69 -18.96 8.35
C PRO A 123 6.01 -19.67 7.04
N HIS A 124 7.27 -20.06 6.84
CA HIS A 124 7.67 -20.88 5.70
C HIS A 124 7.10 -22.31 5.86
N PRO A 125 6.60 -22.96 4.80
CA PRO A 125 5.89 -24.23 4.93
C PRO A 125 6.77 -25.42 5.37
N THR A 126 8.09 -25.33 5.18
CA THR A 126 9.02 -26.46 5.35
C THR A 126 10.34 -26.11 6.03
N LEU A 127 10.61 -24.82 6.28
CA LEU A 127 11.89 -24.38 6.85
C LEU A 127 11.63 -23.81 8.23
N ASP A 128 12.29 -24.39 9.23
CA ASP A 128 12.20 -23.92 10.60
C ASP A 128 12.78 -22.50 10.71
N ASN A 129 12.23 -21.71 11.63
CA ASN A 129 12.67 -20.34 11.94
C ASN A 129 12.83 -19.47 10.68
N THR A 130 11.99 -19.70 9.67
CA THR A 130 11.99 -18.98 8.41
C THR A 130 10.57 -18.52 8.11
N TRP A 131 10.45 -17.30 7.58
CA TRP A 131 9.20 -16.68 7.20
C TRP A 131 9.25 -16.26 5.74
N ILE A 132 8.09 -16.22 5.08
CA ILE A 132 7.93 -15.56 3.80
C ILE A 132 7.36 -14.17 4.09
N VAL A 133 8.10 -13.15 3.69
CA VAL A 133 7.72 -11.74 3.87
C VAL A 133 7.33 -11.17 2.53
N VAL A 134 6.15 -10.53 2.48
CA VAL A 134 5.65 -9.77 1.32
C VAL A 134 5.44 -8.33 1.74
N ALA A 135 5.83 -7.37 0.91
CA ALA A 135 5.64 -5.95 1.20
C ALA A 135 5.52 -5.12 -0.07
N GLN A 136 4.86 -3.97 0.02
CA GLN A 136 4.78 -3.01 -1.07
C GLN A 136 6.17 -2.41 -1.30
N TRP A 137 6.67 -2.50 -2.54
CA TRP A 137 7.92 -1.88 -2.90
C TRP A 137 7.78 -0.37 -3.03
N LEU A 138 8.56 0.38 -2.25
CA LEU A 138 8.73 1.82 -2.40
C LEU A 138 9.95 2.08 -3.29
N GLN A 139 9.70 2.28 -4.59
CA GLN A 139 10.76 2.60 -5.55
C GLN A 139 11.41 3.95 -5.23
N GLU A 140 12.75 3.97 -5.21
CA GLU A 140 13.52 5.20 -5.00
C GLU A 140 13.19 6.24 -6.07
N GLY A 141 12.97 7.48 -5.64
CA GLY A 141 12.61 8.59 -6.55
C GLY A 141 11.11 8.86 -6.70
N GLY A 142 10.22 8.05 -6.10
CA GLY A 142 8.82 8.38 -5.78
C GLY A 142 7.86 8.67 -6.95
N ASN A 143 8.34 8.72 -8.18
CA ASN A 143 7.57 9.11 -9.38
C ASN A 143 7.17 7.93 -10.26
N SER A 144 7.19 6.71 -9.74
CA SER A 144 6.78 5.53 -10.50
C SER A 144 5.26 5.41 -10.51
N LEU A 145 4.68 5.36 -11.70
CA LEU A 145 3.28 4.97 -11.90
C LEU A 145 3.08 3.45 -11.71
N TRP A 146 4.18 2.71 -11.55
CA TRP A 146 4.19 1.27 -11.39
C TRP A 146 4.34 0.89 -9.92
N PHE A 147 3.38 0.13 -9.43
CA PHE A 147 3.35 -0.44 -8.10
C PHE A 147 3.61 -1.93 -8.20
N ALA A 148 4.33 -2.44 -7.21
CA ALA A 148 4.63 -3.86 -7.13
C ALA A 148 4.79 -4.28 -5.68
N GLU A 149 4.41 -5.52 -5.41
CA GLU A 149 4.76 -6.23 -4.20
C GLU A 149 6.12 -6.90 -4.38
N ILE A 150 6.90 -6.99 -3.32
CA ILE A 150 8.15 -7.75 -3.26
C ILE A 150 8.06 -8.87 -2.24
N VAL A 151 8.82 -9.94 -2.46
CA VAL A 151 8.81 -11.13 -1.61
C VAL A 151 10.22 -11.65 -1.34
N CYS A 152 10.46 -12.12 -0.11
CA CYS A 152 11.68 -12.83 0.28
C CYS A 152 11.38 -13.88 1.35
N ASN A 153 12.26 -14.88 1.46
CA ASN A 153 12.37 -15.65 2.70
C ASN A 153 13.22 -14.85 3.68
N ALA A 154 12.83 -14.78 4.95
CA ALA A 154 13.52 -14.05 6.01
C ALA A 154 13.68 -14.91 7.27
N ALA A 155 14.67 -14.57 8.08
CA ALA A 155 14.89 -15.18 9.39
C ALA A 155 15.34 -14.12 10.40
N PHE A 156 15.07 -14.35 11.68
CA PHE A 156 15.55 -13.45 12.74
C PHE A 156 17.07 -13.55 12.89
N LYS A 157 17.73 -12.40 12.88
CA LYS A 157 19.14 -12.22 13.21
C LYS A 157 19.24 -11.04 14.15
N ASP A 158 19.71 -11.28 15.37
CA ASP A 158 19.86 -10.24 16.40
C ASP A 158 18.58 -9.41 16.62
N ASP A 159 17.44 -10.10 16.74
CA ASP A 159 16.08 -9.53 16.90
C ASP A 159 15.54 -8.71 15.69
N VAL A 160 16.23 -8.73 14.54
CA VAL A 160 15.78 -8.15 13.26
C VAL A 160 15.35 -9.25 12.30
N LEU A 161 14.20 -9.12 11.63
CA LEU A 161 13.76 -10.07 10.62
C LEU A 161 14.38 -9.69 9.26
N THR A 162 15.47 -10.35 8.90
CA THR A 162 16.25 -10.00 7.69
C THR A 162 15.96 -10.97 6.55
N CYS A 163 15.69 -10.45 5.35
CA CYS A 163 15.60 -11.25 4.14
C CYS A 163 16.90 -12.05 3.92
N LEU A 164 16.79 -13.36 3.67
CA LEU A 164 17.93 -14.25 3.44
C LEU A 164 18.63 -13.93 2.11
N THR A 165 17.87 -13.52 1.10
CA THR A 165 18.34 -13.02 -0.19
C THR A 165 17.70 -11.67 -0.49
N PRO A 166 18.26 -10.84 -1.39
CA PRO A 166 17.54 -9.67 -1.88
C PRO A 166 16.13 -10.07 -2.35
N PRO A 167 15.09 -9.29 -2.00
CA PRO A 167 13.73 -9.60 -2.38
C PRO A 167 13.55 -9.52 -3.90
N VAL A 168 12.55 -10.23 -4.41
CA VAL A 168 12.16 -10.21 -5.83
C VAL A 168 10.73 -9.71 -5.96
N THR A 169 10.35 -9.18 -7.12
CA THR A 169 8.96 -8.81 -7.38
C THR A 169 8.04 -10.01 -7.30
N LEU A 170 6.94 -9.90 -6.56
CA LEU A 170 5.88 -10.88 -6.55
C LEU A 170 5.15 -10.83 -7.92
N PRO A 171 5.07 -11.93 -8.68
CA PRO A 171 4.60 -11.93 -10.06
C PRO A 171 3.07 -11.89 -10.18
N VAL A 172 2.43 -10.95 -9.50
CA VAL A 172 1.01 -10.66 -9.64
C VAL A 172 0.77 -9.92 -10.95
N THR A 173 -0.23 -10.34 -11.71
CA THR A 173 -0.56 -9.68 -12.99
C THR A 173 -1.36 -8.40 -12.73
N PRO A 174 -0.88 -7.23 -13.18
CA PRO A 174 -1.65 -5.99 -13.13
C PRO A 174 -2.93 -6.10 -13.96
N THR A 175 -3.96 -5.39 -13.54
CA THR A 175 -5.20 -5.23 -14.29
C THR A 175 -5.28 -3.82 -14.87
N VAL A 176 -5.94 -3.68 -16.03
CA VAL A 176 -6.23 -2.35 -16.63
C VAL A 176 -7.58 -1.79 -16.16
N GLY A 177 -8.36 -2.59 -15.42
CA GLY A 177 -9.70 -2.25 -14.92
C GLY A 177 -10.75 -2.06 -16.02
N GLY A 178 -11.94 -1.58 -15.61
CA GLY A 178 -13.09 -1.29 -16.47
C GLY A 178 -13.20 0.18 -16.92
N GLY A 179 -12.22 1.03 -16.56
CA GLY A 179 -12.30 2.48 -16.81
C GLY A 179 -13.24 3.23 -15.85
N ASN A 180 -13.48 2.70 -14.66
CA ASN A 180 -14.45 3.24 -13.71
C ASN A 180 -13.87 4.32 -12.77
N CYS A 181 -12.57 4.60 -12.84
CA CYS A 181 -11.94 5.68 -12.09
C CYS A 181 -12.24 7.02 -12.78
N GLN A 182 -13.25 7.74 -12.30
CA GLN A 182 -13.70 9.02 -12.88
C GLN A 182 -13.51 10.17 -11.89
N ASP A 183 -13.62 11.40 -12.40
CA ASP A 183 -13.56 12.64 -11.62
C ASP A 183 -12.35 12.71 -10.69
N ASP A 184 -12.57 12.92 -9.39
CA ASP A 184 -11.52 13.02 -8.37
C ASP A 184 -10.69 11.74 -8.23
N LEU A 185 -11.14 10.60 -8.78
CA LEU A 185 -10.43 9.32 -8.76
C LEU A 185 -9.72 9.02 -10.09
N ALA A 186 -9.79 9.89 -11.10
CA ALA A 186 -9.21 9.64 -12.42
C ALA A 186 -7.70 9.36 -12.39
N TYR A 187 -6.99 9.90 -11.39
CA TYR A 187 -5.55 9.67 -11.24
C TYR A 187 -5.21 8.19 -10.95
N PHE A 188 -6.12 7.43 -10.33
CA PHE A 188 -5.94 5.99 -10.07
C PHE A 188 -5.95 5.14 -11.35
N GLN A 189 -6.37 5.69 -12.51
CA GLN A 189 -6.18 5.01 -13.80
C GLN A 189 -4.70 4.83 -14.14
N MET A 190 -3.83 5.67 -13.59
CA MET A 190 -2.38 5.61 -13.83
C MET A 190 -1.65 4.76 -12.78
N SER A 191 -2.33 4.33 -11.71
CA SER A 191 -1.77 3.45 -10.68
C SER A 191 -1.75 2.00 -11.19
N MET A 192 -0.68 1.63 -11.88
CA MET A 192 -0.54 0.30 -12.48
C MET A 192 0.07 -0.68 -11.48
N GLY A 193 -0.55 -1.85 -11.32
CA GLY A 193 0.02 -2.96 -10.56
C GLY A 193 -0.64 -3.19 -9.20
N PRO A 194 -0.18 -4.22 -8.47
CA PRO A 194 -0.74 -4.57 -7.17
C PRO A 194 -0.33 -3.56 -6.09
N HIS A 195 -1.26 -3.33 -5.18
CA HIS A 195 -1.11 -2.49 -4.01
C HIS A 195 -1.49 -3.21 -2.72
N ASP A 196 -0.85 -2.84 -1.61
CA ASP A 196 -1.23 -3.28 -0.26
C ASP A 196 -1.48 -4.80 -0.16
N GLY A 197 -0.56 -5.57 -0.73
CA GLY A 197 -0.57 -7.03 -0.69
C GLY A 197 -0.65 -7.54 0.75
N ARG A 198 -1.46 -8.59 0.99
CA ARG A 198 -1.57 -9.28 2.28
C ARG A 198 -1.51 -10.77 2.07
N VAL A 199 -0.62 -11.44 2.80
CA VAL A 199 -0.49 -12.90 2.78
C VAL A 199 -1.00 -13.51 4.08
N PHE A 200 -1.73 -14.61 3.97
CA PHE A 200 -2.31 -15.32 5.12
C PHE A 200 -2.61 -16.78 4.77
N TYR A 201 -2.75 -17.60 5.80
CA TYR A 201 -3.22 -18.98 5.65
C TYR A 201 -4.75 -19.02 5.74
N GLY A 202 -5.38 -19.66 4.76
CA GLY A 202 -6.70 -20.26 4.96
C GLY A 202 -6.58 -21.65 5.59
N PRO A 203 -7.69 -22.39 5.72
CA PRO A 203 -7.70 -23.70 6.37
C PRO A 203 -6.75 -24.73 5.72
N GLU A 204 -6.58 -24.68 4.40
CA GLU A 204 -5.83 -25.70 3.66
C GLU A 204 -4.57 -25.16 2.98
N LYS A 205 -4.54 -23.87 2.63
CA LYS A 205 -3.50 -23.28 1.77
C LYS A 205 -3.35 -21.77 2.02
N PRO A 206 -2.20 -21.18 1.67
CA PRO A 206 -2.01 -19.75 1.77
C PRO A 206 -2.64 -19.01 0.60
N TYR A 207 -3.14 -17.82 0.88
CA TYR A 207 -3.67 -16.88 -0.10
C TYR A 207 -2.92 -15.55 0.01
N THR A 208 -2.95 -14.80 -1.08
CA THR A 208 -2.62 -13.38 -1.08
C THR A 208 -3.84 -12.58 -1.51
N THR A 209 -4.04 -11.42 -0.91
CA THR A 209 -4.96 -10.40 -1.42
C THR A 209 -4.23 -9.12 -1.73
N TYR A 210 -4.65 -8.39 -2.75
CA TYR A 210 -4.02 -7.14 -3.15
C TYR A 210 -5.03 -6.24 -3.86
N GLY A 211 -4.81 -4.93 -3.83
CA GLY A 211 -5.59 -3.94 -4.59
C GLY A 211 -5.02 -3.74 -5.99
N THR A 212 -5.87 -3.55 -6.99
CA THR A 212 -5.49 -3.11 -8.35
C THR A 212 -6.73 -2.54 -9.06
N ASN A 213 -6.58 -2.03 -10.29
CA ASN A 213 -7.71 -1.49 -11.06
C ASN A 213 -8.83 -2.52 -11.25
N SER A 214 -10.04 -2.13 -10.83
CA SER A 214 -11.20 -3.02 -10.79
C SER A 214 -11.95 -3.05 -12.11
N PHE A 215 -12.54 -4.20 -12.45
CA PHE A 215 -13.48 -4.30 -13.57
C PHE A 215 -14.87 -3.73 -13.23
N PHE A 216 -15.19 -3.67 -11.94
CA PHE A 216 -16.53 -3.37 -11.41
C PHE A 216 -16.64 -1.97 -10.78
N THR A 217 -15.54 -1.47 -10.23
CA THR A 217 -15.38 -0.20 -9.50
C THR A 217 -14.06 0.46 -9.96
N CYS A 218 -13.61 1.54 -9.33
CA CYS A 218 -12.31 2.15 -9.69
C CYS A 218 -11.12 1.28 -9.24
N LEU A 219 -11.06 0.95 -7.95
CA LEU A 219 -10.07 0.04 -7.38
C LEU A 219 -10.77 -1.07 -6.62
N GLY A 220 -10.28 -2.30 -6.79
CA GLY A 220 -10.87 -3.48 -6.18
C GLY A 220 -9.82 -4.34 -5.53
N GLN A 221 -10.26 -5.21 -4.61
CA GLN A 221 -9.41 -6.18 -3.94
C GLN A 221 -9.52 -7.53 -4.64
N PHE A 222 -8.38 -8.14 -4.91
CA PHE A 222 -8.26 -9.43 -5.56
C PHE A 222 -7.76 -10.46 -4.55
N VAL A 223 -8.01 -11.73 -4.82
CA VAL A 223 -7.44 -12.89 -4.12
C VAL A 223 -6.74 -13.81 -5.11
N GLN A 224 -5.62 -14.41 -4.70
CA GLN A 224 -4.90 -15.41 -5.46
C GLN A 224 -4.29 -16.46 -4.53
N ASP A 225 -4.20 -17.71 -4.97
CA ASP A 225 -3.45 -18.78 -4.32
C ASP A 225 -1.96 -18.40 -4.30
N PHE A 226 -1.44 -18.12 -3.10
CA PHE A 226 -0.10 -17.55 -2.94
C PHE A 226 1.00 -18.49 -3.43
N ARG A 227 0.75 -19.80 -3.40
CA ARG A 227 1.71 -20.84 -3.84
C ARG A 227 2.05 -20.70 -5.33
N THR A 228 1.17 -20.09 -6.11
CA THR A 228 1.37 -19.86 -7.55
C THR A 228 2.33 -18.70 -7.84
N LEU A 229 2.65 -17.87 -6.84
CA LEU A 229 3.43 -16.65 -7.00
C LEU A 229 4.87 -16.77 -6.47
N VAL A 230 5.16 -17.85 -5.75
CA VAL A 230 6.48 -18.07 -5.12
C VAL A 230 6.99 -19.47 -5.42
N SER A 231 8.27 -19.71 -5.17
CA SER A 231 8.82 -21.07 -5.19
C SER A 231 8.34 -21.84 -3.95
N TRP A 232 7.08 -22.30 -4.01
CA TRP A 232 6.45 -23.00 -2.90
C TRP A 232 7.02 -24.42 -2.76
N SER A 233 7.46 -24.75 -1.55
CA SER A 233 8.05 -26.05 -1.22
C SER A 233 7.14 -26.96 -0.40
N GLY A 234 5.93 -26.50 -0.05
CA GLY A 234 4.92 -27.29 0.65
C GLY A 234 3.98 -28.01 -0.32
N ASP A 235 2.78 -28.37 0.16
CA ASP A 235 1.77 -29.04 -0.65
C ASP A 235 1.29 -28.15 -1.82
N MET A 236 1.30 -28.73 -3.03
CA MET A 236 0.89 -28.12 -4.30
C MET A 236 -0.36 -28.80 -4.89
N ALA A 237 -1.10 -29.61 -4.12
CA ALA A 237 -2.39 -30.11 -4.53
C ALA A 237 -3.45 -29.00 -4.62
N ASN A 238 -4.49 -29.23 -5.43
CA ASN A 238 -5.71 -28.41 -5.52
C ASN A 238 -5.46 -26.90 -5.82
N LEU A 239 -4.67 -26.61 -6.86
CA LEU A 239 -4.39 -25.24 -7.35
C LEU A 239 -5.51 -24.64 -8.21
N SER A 240 -6.70 -25.25 -8.29
CA SER A 240 -7.76 -24.83 -9.21
C SER A 240 -8.40 -23.51 -8.78
N GLU A 241 -8.72 -23.39 -7.51
CA GLU A 241 -9.36 -22.22 -6.92
C GLU A 241 -8.34 -21.08 -6.75
N PHE A 242 -8.70 -19.90 -7.27
CA PHE A 242 -7.89 -18.67 -7.24
C PHE A 242 -6.47 -18.84 -7.80
N ARG A 243 -6.29 -19.70 -8.81
CA ARG A 243 -4.99 -19.91 -9.47
C ARG A 243 -4.36 -18.61 -10.01
N VAL A 244 -5.22 -17.68 -10.43
CA VAL A 244 -4.87 -16.33 -10.89
C VAL A 244 -5.68 -15.33 -10.08
N GLY A 245 -5.22 -14.08 -10.08
CA GLY A 245 -5.92 -12.95 -9.48
C GLY A 245 -7.40 -12.92 -9.81
N THR A 246 -8.23 -13.09 -8.80
CA THR A 246 -9.69 -13.10 -8.93
C THR A 246 -10.25 -11.95 -8.11
N GLU A 247 -11.03 -11.09 -8.75
CA GLU A 247 -11.59 -9.90 -8.09
C GLU A 247 -12.69 -10.28 -7.11
N LEU A 248 -12.57 -9.83 -5.87
CA LEU A 248 -13.58 -10.03 -4.83
C LEU A 248 -14.67 -8.98 -4.98
N GLN A 249 -15.89 -9.44 -5.22
CA GLN A 249 -17.08 -8.60 -5.23
C GLN A 249 -17.67 -8.50 -3.81
N ARG A 250 -18.58 -7.53 -3.64
CA ARG A 250 -19.41 -7.38 -2.43
C ARG A 250 -20.90 -7.35 -2.78
N PRO A 251 -21.79 -7.61 -1.80
CA PRO A 251 -23.19 -7.25 -1.91
C PRO A 251 -23.34 -5.74 -2.17
N GLN A 252 -24.33 -5.36 -2.98
CA GLN A 252 -24.65 -3.95 -3.25
C GLN A 252 -24.99 -3.20 -1.94
N PRO A 253 -24.68 -1.88 -1.87
CA PRO A 253 -24.09 -1.04 -2.91
C PRO A 253 -22.57 -1.16 -3.01
N TRP A 254 -22.03 -0.98 -4.21
CA TRP A 254 -20.58 -0.85 -4.42
C TRP A 254 -20.09 0.58 -4.14
N ARG A 255 -18.86 0.68 -3.65
CA ARG A 255 -18.11 1.91 -3.47
C ARG A 255 -17.10 2.08 -4.61
N PRO A 256 -16.65 3.32 -4.90
CA PRO A 256 -15.63 3.53 -5.93
C PRO A 256 -14.31 2.78 -5.63
N MET A 257 -13.95 2.64 -4.36
CA MET A 257 -12.75 1.92 -3.91
C MET A 257 -13.15 0.81 -2.95
N GLU A 258 -13.04 -0.43 -3.42
CA GLU A 258 -13.23 -1.63 -2.62
C GLU A 258 -11.88 -2.15 -2.12
N LYS A 259 -11.67 -2.07 -0.82
CA LYS A 259 -10.42 -2.44 -0.15
C LYS A 259 -10.70 -2.89 1.28
N ASN A 260 -9.68 -3.49 1.90
CA ASN A 260 -9.71 -3.96 3.28
C ASN A 260 -10.78 -5.04 3.52
N PHE A 261 -11.00 -5.88 2.51
CA PHE A 261 -11.82 -7.08 2.65
C PHE A 261 -11.02 -8.16 3.37
N PHE A 262 -11.71 -8.97 4.17
CA PHE A 262 -11.11 -10.07 4.92
C PHE A 262 -11.80 -11.38 4.60
N LEU A 263 -11.03 -12.38 4.19
CA LEU A 263 -11.54 -13.73 3.97
C LEU A 263 -11.55 -14.52 5.27
N PHE A 264 -12.61 -15.29 5.47
CA PHE A 264 -12.75 -16.21 6.58
C PHE A 264 -13.54 -17.44 6.14
N TRP A 265 -13.51 -18.50 6.96
CA TRP A 265 -14.15 -19.77 6.65
C TRP A 265 -15.00 -20.24 7.81
N ASP A 266 -16.08 -20.94 7.50
CA ASP A 266 -16.82 -21.70 8.51
C ASP A 266 -16.21 -23.08 8.76
N SER A 267 -16.79 -23.83 9.69
CA SER A 267 -16.35 -25.19 10.04
C SER A 267 -16.54 -26.22 8.92
N SER A 268 -17.30 -25.89 7.87
CA SER A 268 -17.49 -26.73 6.69
C SER A 268 -16.49 -26.42 5.57
N GLY A 269 -15.62 -25.42 5.76
CA GLY A 269 -14.68 -24.94 4.75
C GLY A 269 -15.31 -23.97 3.75
N SER A 270 -16.55 -23.53 3.96
CA SER A 270 -17.18 -22.53 3.09
C SER A 270 -16.51 -21.17 3.31
N MET A 271 -16.12 -20.51 2.21
CA MET A 271 -15.44 -19.23 2.23
C MET A 271 -16.44 -18.06 2.29
N TYR A 272 -16.10 -17.06 3.08
CA TYR A 272 -16.84 -15.82 3.25
C TYR A 272 -15.89 -14.63 3.17
N THR A 273 -16.42 -13.49 2.76
CA THR A 273 -15.70 -12.22 2.80
C THR A 273 -16.44 -11.25 3.70
N HIS A 274 -15.70 -10.63 4.60
CA HIS A 274 -16.14 -9.51 5.43
C HIS A 274 -15.70 -8.20 4.78
N TYR A 275 -16.62 -7.25 4.66
CA TYR A 275 -16.43 -6.02 3.89
C TYR A 275 -16.38 -4.77 4.77
N ASP A 276 -17.34 -4.64 5.69
CA ASP A 276 -17.52 -3.46 6.53
C ASP A 276 -17.77 -3.89 7.96
N ILE A 277 -17.21 -3.16 8.94
CA ILE A 277 -17.55 -3.29 10.36
C ILE A 277 -18.42 -2.12 10.85
N ALA A 278 -18.28 -0.95 10.23
CA ALA A 278 -19.01 0.27 10.54
C ALA A 278 -19.50 0.95 9.25
N PRO A 279 -20.65 1.64 9.26
CA PRO A 279 -21.58 1.81 10.41
C PRO A 279 -22.39 0.55 10.71
N LYS A 280 -22.43 -0.41 9.78
CA LYS A 280 -23.03 -1.73 9.95
C LYS A 280 -22.06 -2.77 9.46
N ARG A 281 -22.08 -3.93 10.10
CA ARG A 281 -21.35 -5.09 9.61
C ARG A 281 -21.93 -5.54 8.28
N VAL A 282 -21.06 -5.92 7.34
CA VAL A 282 -21.45 -6.54 6.06
C VAL A 282 -20.51 -7.70 5.78
N PHE A 283 -21.07 -8.89 5.56
CA PHE A 283 -20.32 -10.05 5.11
C PHE A 283 -21.20 -10.98 4.30
N ALA A 284 -20.60 -11.70 3.35
CA ALA A 284 -21.32 -12.62 2.47
C ALA A 284 -20.47 -13.85 2.18
N GLN A 285 -21.14 -14.93 1.75
CA GLN A 285 -20.45 -16.07 1.19
C GLN A 285 -19.77 -15.66 -0.12
N THR A 286 -18.56 -16.17 -0.36
CA THR A 286 -17.76 -15.87 -1.55
C THR A 286 -17.57 -17.13 -2.36
N ASN A 287 -17.89 -17.03 -3.64
CA ASN A 287 -17.69 -18.12 -4.59
C ASN A 287 -16.26 -18.11 -5.15
N ALA A 288 -15.82 -19.24 -5.69
CA ALA A 288 -14.49 -19.38 -6.29
C ALA A 288 -14.21 -18.47 -7.50
N ASP A 289 -15.25 -17.86 -8.07
CA ASP A 289 -15.15 -16.85 -9.15
C ASP A 289 -15.09 -15.41 -8.63
N GLY A 290 -15.05 -15.23 -7.30
CA GLY A 290 -15.02 -13.92 -6.64
C GLY A 290 -16.39 -13.26 -6.46
N SER A 291 -17.46 -13.86 -6.99
CA SER A 291 -18.82 -13.33 -6.78
C SER A 291 -19.26 -13.46 -5.32
N ALA A 292 -20.03 -12.47 -4.86
CA ALA A 292 -20.58 -12.44 -3.51
C ALA A 292 -22.05 -12.88 -3.49
N GLY A 293 -22.41 -13.65 -2.47
CA GLY A 293 -23.81 -13.91 -2.12
C GLY A 293 -24.51 -12.68 -1.51
N PRO A 294 -25.74 -12.85 -0.98
CA PRO A 294 -26.41 -11.79 -0.23
C PRO A 294 -25.67 -11.46 1.08
N ASP A 295 -25.87 -10.24 1.58
CA ASP A 295 -25.38 -9.86 2.91
C ASP A 295 -26.06 -10.71 4.00
N LEU A 296 -25.23 -11.36 4.82
CA LEU A 296 -25.65 -12.26 5.88
C LEU A 296 -25.64 -11.59 7.26
N ALA A 297 -25.05 -10.40 7.38
CA ALA A 297 -24.98 -9.68 8.65
C ALA A 297 -26.36 -9.42 9.29
N PRO A 298 -27.44 -9.10 8.55
CA PRO A 298 -28.77 -8.87 9.15
C PRO A 298 -29.37 -10.06 9.91
N ALA A 299 -28.85 -11.28 9.71
CA ALA A 299 -29.32 -12.47 10.43
C ALA A 299 -28.84 -12.54 11.89
N ALA A 300 -27.80 -11.77 12.24
CA ALA A 300 -27.25 -11.73 13.60
C ALA A 300 -28.06 -10.78 14.48
N THR A 301 -29.02 -11.32 15.23
CA THR A 301 -29.83 -10.53 16.18
C THR A 301 -28.93 -10.05 17.33
N GLY A 302 -28.87 -8.74 17.61
CA GLY A 302 -28.03 -8.17 18.68
C GLY A 302 -26.71 -7.55 18.22
N ASP A 303 -26.32 -7.76 16.95
CA ASP A 303 -25.04 -7.30 16.42
C ASP A 303 -24.88 -5.78 16.49
N GLU A 304 -25.95 -5.03 16.22
CA GLU A 304 -25.93 -3.57 16.29
C GLU A 304 -25.69 -3.06 17.72
N GLN A 305 -26.37 -3.65 18.72
CA GLN A 305 -26.20 -3.30 20.13
C GLN A 305 -24.78 -3.59 20.61
N CYS A 306 -24.24 -4.75 20.23
CA CYS A 306 -22.89 -5.12 20.59
C CYS A 306 -21.83 -4.21 19.91
N LEU A 307 -21.95 -3.95 18.61
CA LEU A 307 -21.01 -3.06 17.92
C LEU A 307 -21.07 -1.64 18.49
N VAL A 308 -22.24 -1.12 18.85
CA VAL A 308 -22.37 0.19 19.53
C VAL A 308 -21.65 0.23 20.89
N LYS A 309 -21.57 -0.91 21.59
CA LYS A 309 -20.88 -1.02 22.88
C LYS A 309 -19.36 -0.96 22.73
N TYR A 310 -18.80 -1.61 21.71
CA TYR A 310 -17.35 -1.78 21.58
C TYR A 310 -16.68 -0.86 20.55
N LEU A 311 -17.40 -0.38 19.55
CA LEU A 311 -16.82 0.53 18.55
C LEU A 311 -16.68 1.95 19.11
N PRO A 312 -15.60 2.66 18.76
CA PRO A 312 -15.44 4.05 19.16
C PRO A 312 -16.51 4.93 18.49
N LYS A 313 -16.96 5.96 19.21
CA LYS A 313 -17.80 7.00 18.62
C LYS A 313 -16.93 7.91 17.76
N LEU A 314 -17.24 7.97 16.48
CA LEU A 314 -16.59 8.87 15.54
C LEU A 314 -16.93 10.32 15.90
N THR A 315 -15.93 11.19 15.88
CA THR A 315 -16.07 12.61 16.24
C THR A 315 -16.21 13.53 15.03
N SER A 316 -15.94 13.02 13.82
CA SER A 316 -16.13 13.73 12.56
C SER A 316 -16.40 12.76 11.41
N ASP A 317 -16.93 13.30 10.31
CA ASP A 317 -17.17 12.55 9.07
C ASP A 317 -15.89 12.16 8.32
N LEU A 318 -14.72 12.62 8.80
CA LEU A 318 -13.40 12.25 8.27
C LEU A 318 -12.79 11.04 8.97
N GLU A 319 -13.41 10.57 10.04
CA GLU A 319 -12.98 9.36 10.73
C GLU A 319 -13.73 8.14 10.20
N SER A 320 -13.05 7.00 10.15
CA SER A 320 -13.66 5.74 9.76
C SER A 320 -13.13 4.60 10.62
N VAL A 321 -13.97 3.59 10.84
CA VAL A 321 -13.57 2.35 11.50
C VAL A 321 -13.39 1.28 10.45
N HIS A 322 -12.20 0.69 10.42
CA HIS A 322 -11.86 -0.44 9.57
C HIS A 322 -11.38 -1.61 10.42
N GLN A 323 -11.56 -2.81 9.90
CA GLN A 323 -11.08 -4.02 10.53
C GLN A 323 -9.61 -4.32 10.14
N THR A 324 -8.93 -5.14 10.95
CA THR A 324 -7.63 -5.74 10.64
C THR A 324 -7.65 -7.27 10.85
N THR A 325 -6.85 -8.01 10.06
CA THR A 325 -6.96 -9.47 9.81
C THR A 325 -6.86 -10.35 11.06
N ASN A 326 -6.20 -9.90 12.12
CA ASN A 326 -5.92 -10.73 13.31
C ASN A 326 -6.82 -10.44 14.52
N SER A 327 -7.90 -9.66 14.36
CA SER A 327 -8.74 -9.22 15.48
C SER A 327 -10.04 -10.00 15.65
N LEU A 328 -10.52 -10.72 14.62
CA LEU A 328 -11.91 -11.20 14.58
C LEU A 328 -12.32 -12.13 15.74
N LEU A 329 -11.47 -13.06 16.18
CA LEU A 329 -11.82 -13.95 17.30
C LEU A 329 -11.79 -13.21 18.65
N ILE A 330 -11.05 -12.10 18.73
CA ILE A 330 -10.78 -11.37 19.97
C ILE A 330 -11.75 -10.20 20.14
N THR A 331 -12.23 -9.61 19.03
CA THR A 331 -12.96 -8.34 19.05
C THR A 331 -14.40 -8.42 18.55
N MET A 332 -14.87 -9.58 18.06
CA MET A 332 -16.22 -9.67 17.49
C MET A 332 -17.26 -10.14 18.50
N CYS A 333 -18.44 -9.54 18.36
CA CYS A 333 -19.66 -9.92 19.03
C CYS A 333 -20.00 -11.40 18.78
N PRO A 334 -20.23 -12.20 19.84
CA PRO A 334 -20.88 -13.49 19.70
C PRO A 334 -22.21 -13.34 18.96
N ARG A 335 -22.54 -14.31 18.10
CA ARG A 335 -23.81 -14.29 17.35
C ARG A 335 -25.04 -14.40 18.25
N ASP A 336 -24.83 -14.90 19.46
CA ASP A 336 -25.82 -15.17 20.50
C ASP A 336 -25.60 -14.32 21.74
N GLU A 337 -24.80 -13.23 21.66
CA GLU A 337 -24.55 -12.37 22.82
C GLU A 337 -25.92 -11.90 23.36
N PRO A 338 -26.31 -12.32 24.58
CA PRO A 338 -27.62 -11.99 25.09
C PRO A 338 -27.70 -10.47 25.32
N MET A 339 -28.83 -9.89 24.92
CA MET A 339 -29.13 -8.45 25.02
C MET A 339 -28.79 -7.86 26.39
#